data_AF-A0A1B3ZB60-F1
#
_entry.id   AF-A0A1B3ZB60-F1
#
_cell.length_a   1.000
_cell.length_b   1.000
_cell.length_c   1.000
_cell.angle_alpha   90.00
_cell.angle_beta   90.00
_cell.angle_gamma   90.00
#
_symmetry.space_group_name_H-M   'P 1'
#
loop_
_entity.id
_entity.type
_entity.pdbx_description
1 polymer ?
#
loop_
_entity_poly.entity_id
_entity_poly.type
_entity_poly.pdbx_seq_one_letter_code
_entity_poly.pdbx_strand_id
1 'polypeptide(L)' 'MRRTLVELMFLALGLGVAMTIASVAVWAVPGTGRAVWGVTYVVMIFDVLLQVRPIRRAWRLDHANRQAVDG' A
#
# COMPACT_ATOMS: atom_id res chain seq x y z
N MET A 1 2.59 -0.14 -17.95
CA MET A 1 3.40 -1.07 -17.11
C MET A 1 4.41 -0.37 -16.19
N ARG A 2 5.23 0.60 -16.65
CA ARG A 2 6.19 1.30 -15.75
C ARG A 2 5.54 1.99 -14.53
N ARG A 3 4.37 2.61 -14.71
CA ARG A 3 3.64 3.32 -13.65
C ARG A 3 3.13 2.39 -12.53
N THR A 4 2.64 1.22 -12.90
CA THR A 4 2.15 0.18 -11.98
C THR A 4 3.28 -0.37 -11.12
N LEU A 5 4.49 -0.52 -11.67
CA LEU A 5 5.67 -0.99 -10.93
C LEU A 5 6.10 0.03 -9.87
N VAL A 6 6.11 1.32 -10.23
CA VAL A 6 6.45 2.41 -9.31
C VAL A 6 5.43 2.52 -8.18
N GLU A 7 4.14 2.41 -8.50
CA GLU A 7 3.07 2.39 -7.49
C GLU A 7 3.23 1.19 -6.52
N LEU A 8 3.60 0.02 -7.05
CA LEU A 8 3.90 -1.15 -6.22
C LEU A 8 5.12 -0.93 -5.31
N MET A 9 6.17 -0.24 -5.81
CA MET A 9 7.34 0.09 -5.01
C MET A 9 6.98 1.05 -3.87
N PHE A 10 6.13 2.05 -4.10
CA PHE A 10 5.66 2.94 -3.05
C PHE A 10 4.81 2.21 -2.02
N LEU A 11 3.97 1.26 -2.43
CA LEU A 11 3.24 0.40 -1.50
C LEU A 11 4.20 -0.44 -0.65
N ALA A 12 5.16 -1.11 -1.29
CA ALA A 12 6.16 -1.91 -0.59
C ALA A 12 6.99 -1.05 0.39
N LEU A 13 7.32 0.17 0.00
CA LEU A 13 8.04 1.12 0.85
C LEU A 13 7.20 1.53 2.06
N GLY A 14 5.92 1.87 1.87
CA GLY A 14 5.01 2.22 2.97
C GLY A 14 4.88 1.08 4.00
N LEU A 15 4.70 -0.15 3.51
CA LEU A 15 4.67 -1.35 4.36
C LEU A 15 6.00 -1.57 5.10
N GLY A 16 7.14 -1.44 4.40
CA GLY A 16 8.46 -1.59 5.02
C GLY A 16 8.74 -0.55 6.09
N VAL A 17 8.37 0.71 5.86
CA VAL A 17 8.46 1.79 6.85
C VAL A 17 7.60 1.47 8.07
N ALA A 18 6.37 1.03 7.88
CA ALA A 18 5.48 0.63 8.98
C ALA A 18 6.07 -0.53 9.81
N MET A 19 6.64 -1.56 9.18
CA MET A 19 7.32 -2.66 9.89
C MET A 19 8.51 -2.17 10.69
N THR A 20 9.30 -1.26 10.12
CA THR A 20 10.50 -0.73 10.77
C THR A 20 10.12 0.07 12.02
N ILE A 21 9.13 0.95 11.91
CA ILE A 21 8.64 1.74 13.04
C ILE A 21 8.07 0.82 14.14
N ALA A 22 7.25 -0.18 13.77
CA ALA A 22 6.70 -1.13 14.72
C ALA A 22 7.79 -1.91 15.45
N SER A 23 8.81 -2.37 14.72
CA SER A 23 9.93 -3.12 15.28
C SER A 23 10.73 -2.27 16.28
N VAL A 24 11.01 -1.01 15.93
CA VAL A 24 11.70 -0.06 16.83
C VAL A 24 10.84 0.24 18.06
N ALA A 25 9.53 0.42 17.92
CA ALA A 25 8.63 0.69 19.04
C ALA A 25 8.57 -0.48 20.04
N VAL A 26 8.47 -1.71 19.53
CA VAL A 26 8.47 -2.92 20.38
C VAL A 26 9.82 -3.12 21.08
N TRP A 27 10.92 -2.79 20.41
CA TRP A 27 12.25 -2.83 21.03
C TRP A 27 12.40 -1.77 22.13
N ALA A 28 11.91 -0.55 21.89
CA ALA A 28 12.01 0.56 22.84
C ALA A 28 11.11 0.40 24.07
N VAL A 29 9.95 -0.23 23.92
CA VAL A 29 8.97 -0.44 25.01
C VAL A 29 8.57 -1.92 25.12
N PRO A 30 9.36 -2.74 25.83
CA PRO A 30 9.09 -4.16 26.02
C PRO A 30 7.71 -4.42 26.64
N GLY A 31 6.99 -5.42 26.14
CA GLY A 31 5.65 -5.79 26.62
C GLY A 31 4.48 -5.19 25.83
N THR A 32 4.72 -4.17 24.98
CA THR A 32 3.67 -3.55 24.14
C THR A 32 3.45 -4.26 22.79
N GLY A 33 4.21 -5.34 22.52
CA GLY A 33 4.28 -6.01 21.22
C GLY A 33 2.93 -6.29 20.57
N ARG A 34 1.97 -6.88 21.29
CA ARG A 34 0.66 -7.22 20.71
C ARG A 34 -0.14 -5.98 20.28
N ALA A 35 -0.13 -4.92 21.09
CA ALA A 35 -0.87 -3.71 20.78
C ALA A 35 -0.26 -2.99 19.58
N VAL A 36 1.08 -2.85 19.57
CA VAL A 36 1.82 -2.21 18.48
C VAL A 36 1.60 -2.95 17.17
N TRP A 37 1.86 -4.26 17.14
CA TRP A 37 1.67 -5.05 15.92
C TRP A 37 0.21 -5.09 15.46
N GLY A 38 -0.75 -5.13 16.39
CA GLY A 38 -2.18 -5.06 16.07
C GLY A 38 -2.54 -3.79 15.29
N VAL A 39 -2.09 -2.63 15.77
CA VAL A 39 -2.32 -1.35 15.06
C VAL A 39 -1.54 -1.31 13.74
N THR A 40 -0.29 -1.79 13.71
CA THR A 40 0.52 -1.83 12.49
C THR A 40 -0.17 -2.62 11.38
N TYR A 41 -0.71 -3.81 11.68
CA TYR A 41 -1.42 -4.61 10.67
C TYR A 41 -2.69 -3.91 10.17
N VAL A 42 -3.44 -3.26 11.05
CA VAL A 42 -4.62 -2.47 10.64
C VAL A 42 -4.22 -1.35 9.69
N VAL A 43 -3.17 -0.59 10.03
CA VAL A 43 -2.66 0.50 9.17
C VAL A 43 -2.21 -0.03 7.82
N MET A 44 -1.48 -1.14 7.78
CA MET A 44 -1.05 -1.78 6.52
C MET A 44 -2.24 -2.17 5.63
N ILE A 45 -3.31 -2.71 6.22
CA ILE A 45 -4.53 -3.03 5.48
C ILE A 45 -5.12 -1.75 4.86
N PHE A 46 -5.22 -0.68 5.63
CA PHE A 46 -5.69 0.61 5.11
C PHE A 46 -4.80 1.15 4.00
N ASP A 47 -3.48 1.03 4.14
CA ASP A 47 -2.51 1.49 3.15
C ASP A 47 -2.73 0.77 1.80
N VAL A 48 -2.90 -0.55 1.84
CA VAL A 48 -3.25 -1.35 0.65
C VAL A 48 -4.61 -0.93 0.07
N LEU A 49 -5.66 -0.81 0.90
CA LEU A 49 -7.00 -0.46 0.45
C LEU A 49 -7.07 0.92 -0.22
N LEU A 50 -6.34 1.90 0.31
CA LEU A 50 -6.25 3.24 -0.27
C LEU A 50 -5.59 3.21 -1.66
N GLN A 51 -4.60 2.33 -1.85
CA GLN A 51 -3.92 2.14 -3.14
C GLN A 51 -4.74 1.36 -4.18
N VAL A 52 -5.79 0.64 -3.80
CA VAL A 52 -6.69 -0.03 -4.78
C VAL A 52 -7.41 1.01 -5.67
N ARG A 53 -7.74 2.20 -5.14
CA ARG A 53 -8.45 3.26 -5.89
C ARG A 53 -7.66 3.78 -7.11
N PRO A 54 -6.37 4.17 -7.00
CA PRO A 54 -5.59 4.61 -8.16
C PRO A 54 -5.44 3.51 -9.22
N ILE A 55 -5.25 2.25 -8.82
CA ILE A 55 -5.19 1.11 -9.75
C ILE A 55 -6.50 0.96 -10.52
N ARG A 56 -7.65 1.02 -9.83
CA ARG A 56 -8.97 0.99 -10.50
C ARG A 56 -9.16 2.19 -11.42
N ARG A 57 -8.67 3.37 -11.07
CA ARG A 57 -8.77 4.58 -11.90
C ARG A 57 -7.91 4.47 -13.17
N ALA A 58 -6.67 3.97 -13.05
CA ALA A 58 -5.79 3.72 -14.18
C ALA A 58 -6.38 2.67 -15.13
N TRP A 59 -6.93 1.57 -14.58
CA TRP A 59 -7.60 0.54 -15.38
C TRP A 59 -8.77 1.10 -16.20
N ARG A 60 -9.65 1.92 -15.60
CA ARG A 60 -10.77 2.52 -16.35
C ARG A 60 -10.31 3.43 -17.47
N LEU A 61 -9.25 4.21 -17.25
CA LEU A 61 -8.70 5.11 -18.27
C LEU A 61 -8.08 4.31 -19.43
N ASP A 62 -7.36 3.22 -19.14
CA ASP A 62 -6.80 2.34 -20.18
C ASP A 62 -7.89 1.64 -21.00
N HIS A 63 -9.01 1.23 -20.38
CA HIS A 63 -10.13 0.60 -21.10
C HIS A 63 -10.89 1.60 -21.97
N ALA A 64 -11.11 2.83 -21.50
CA ALA A 64 -11.76 3.87 -22.28
C ALA A 64 -10.93 4.26 -23.52
N ASN A 65 -9.60 4.31 -23.39
CA ASN A 65 -8.72 4.67 -24.50
C ASN A 65 -8.64 3.57 -25.57
N ARG A 66 -8.73 2.28 -25.19
CA ARG A 66 -8.80 1.17 -26.15
C ARG A 66 -10.08 1.21 -26.99
N GLN A 67 -11.23 1.45 -26.36
CA GLN A 67 -12.51 1.55 -27.08
C GLN A 67 -12.58 2.71 -28.07
N ALA A 68 -11.85 3.80 -27.82
CA ALA A 68 -11.80 4.97 -28.71
C ALA A 68 -10.84 4.80 -29.90
N VAL A 69 -9.93 3.82 -29.85
CA VAL A 69 -8.99 3.53 -30.95
C VAL A 69 -9.55 2.44 -31.88
N ASP A 70 -10.36 1.53 -31.35
CA ASP A 70 -10.93 0.39 -32.09
C ASP A 70 -12.33 0.67 -32.70
N GLY A 71 -12.91 1.87 -32.48
CA GLY A 71 -14.21 2.29 -33.00
C GLY A 71 -14.12 3.51 -33.90
#